data_AF-A0A914FJS4-F1
#
_entry.id   AF-A0A914FJS4-F1
#
_cell.length_a   1.000
_cell.length_b   1.000
_cell.length_c   1.000
_cell.angle_alpha   90.00
_cell.angle_beta   90.00
_cell.angle_gamma   90.00
#
_symmetry.space_group_name_H-M   'P 1'
#
loop_
_entity.id
_entity.type
_entity.pdbx_description
1 polymer ?
#
loop_
_entity_poly.entity_id
_entity_poly.type
_entity_poly.pdbx_seq_one_letter_code
_entity_poly.pdbx_strand_id
1 'polypeptide(L)'
;MLTLPFAFGNDSRWHWMAGLSFIFAIFFICFANFIPESPKFMLLKGKNKKAVKQIIKKFHGKSVDTDAVLDEYEHEFRSISGNHFNTHESYKSLWNDMGLRESLYLVIVASLAPAVGPAQINHLYSIPLKIRFGFTNSQALLFDTVASLFYGPLLFLLPYLYEKIGRRPCFLMATFCGASASMLLFIAQTIVSLYGSSMLTVIISILYTICIGFSYAFGIPIFYIILINDLFPASAKVTATQAAILLNNISSICVNFGYASLEKPLGPFVYLPFIISQLFFFFYSYRNLPETRRRAVYQNFENLRSQAVSRRQSILAGRSRTSTLQYGTTM
;
A
#
# COMPACT_ATOMS: atom_id res chain seq x y z
N MET A 1 -3.37 -10.25 -21.30
CA MET A 1 -4.60 -10.70 -21.99
C MET A 1 -4.90 -9.82 -23.20
N LEU A 2 -5.36 -8.57 -23.02
CA LEU A 2 -5.65 -7.65 -24.15
C LEU A 2 -4.39 -7.17 -24.90
N THR A 3 -3.24 -7.17 -24.21
CA THR A 3 -1.92 -6.76 -24.72
C THR A 3 -1.22 -7.80 -25.59
N LEU A 4 -1.78 -9.01 -25.75
CA LEU A 4 -1.13 -10.05 -26.55
C LEU A 4 -1.16 -9.69 -28.06
N PRO A 5 -0.14 -10.08 -28.83
CA PRO A 5 -0.05 -9.77 -30.27
C PRO A 5 -1.24 -10.28 -31.09
N PHE A 6 -1.85 -11.40 -30.66
CA PHE A 6 -3.04 -11.97 -31.30
C PHE A 6 -4.34 -11.20 -31.02
N ALA A 7 -4.38 -10.39 -29.95
CA ALA A 7 -5.55 -9.60 -29.56
C ALA A 7 -5.44 -8.16 -30.06
N PHE A 8 -5.14 -7.21 -29.16
CA PHE A 8 -5.02 -5.79 -29.48
C PHE A 8 -3.57 -5.27 -29.42
N GLY A 9 -2.60 -6.11 -29.02
CA GLY A 9 -1.17 -5.76 -28.97
C GLY A 9 -0.47 -5.80 -30.32
N ASN A 10 -1.07 -5.22 -31.36
CA ASN A 10 -0.52 -5.18 -32.72
C ASN A 10 -0.55 -3.73 -33.25
N ASP A 11 0.37 -3.37 -34.16
CA ASP A 11 0.60 -1.97 -34.60
C ASP A 11 -0.65 -1.30 -35.18
N SER A 12 -1.56 -2.08 -35.76
CA SER A 12 -2.83 -1.59 -36.30
C SER A 12 -3.94 -1.46 -35.25
N ARG A 13 -3.90 -2.24 -34.15
CA ARG A 13 -5.04 -2.42 -33.22
C ARG A 13 -4.81 -1.85 -31.82
N TRP A 14 -3.63 -1.33 -31.50
CA TRP A 14 -3.32 -0.82 -30.17
C TRP A 14 -4.29 0.29 -29.70
N HIS A 15 -4.78 1.13 -30.62
CA HIS A 15 -5.73 2.21 -30.32
C HIS A 15 -7.05 1.69 -29.70
N TRP A 16 -7.48 0.48 -30.06
CA TRP A 16 -8.69 -0.13 -29.48
C TRP A 16 -8.56 -0.37 -27.98
N MET A 17 -7.34 -0.53 -27.45
CA MET A 17 -7.12 -0.64 -26.00
C MET A 17 -7.46 0.66 -25.26
N ALA A 18 -7.11 1.81 -25.87
CA ALA A 18 -7.48 3.12 -25.34
C ALA A 18 -9.00 3.35 -25.45
N GLY A 19 -9.59 2.97 -26.60
CA GLY A 19 -11.04 3.04 -26.82
C GLY A 19 -11.83 2.21 -25.80
N LEU A 20 -11.36 1.00 -25.47
CA LEU A 20 -12.00 0.15 -24.47
C LEU A 20 -11.95 0.78 -23.07
N SER A 21 -10.81 1.36 -22.69
CA SER A 21 -10.67 2.10 -21.42
C SER A 21 -11.66 3.27 -21.34
N PHE A 22 -11.87 3.98 -22.45
CA PHE A 22 -12.84 5.07 -22.54
C PHE A 22 -14.29 4.59 -22.36
N ILE A 23 -14.64 3.44 -22.97
CA ILE A 23 -15.97 2.83 -22.79
C ILE A 23 -16.20 2.47 -21.32
N PHE A 24 -15.22 1.87 -20.63
CA PHE A 24 -15.33 1.57 -19.20
C PHE A 24 -15.46 2.83 -18.34
N ALA A 25 -14.80 3.93 -18.70
CA ALA A 25 -14.94 5.21 -18.00
C ALA A 25 -16.35 5.79 -18.13
N ILE A 26 -16.94 5.77 -19.34
CA ILE A 26 -18.34 6.20 -19.55
C ILE A 26 -19.29 5.34 -18.72
N PHE A 27 -19.12 4.02 -18.79
CA PHE A 27 -19.92 3.08 -18.01
C PHE A 27 -19.84 3.40 -16.51
N PHE A 28 -18.64 3.65 -15.98
CA PHE A 28 -18.46 4.03 -14.59
C PHE A 28 -19.16 5.36 -14.24
N ILE A 29 -19.08 6.39 -15.09
CA ILE A 29 -19.77 7.68 -14.87
C ILE A 29 -21.29 7.49 -14.86
N CYS A 30 -21.84 6.70 -15.79
CA CYS A 30 -23.27 6.39 -15.82
C CYS A 30 -23.72 5.69 -14.53
N PHE A 31 -22.95 4.72 -14.04
CA PHE A 31 -23.27 3.98 -12.82
C PHE A 31 -23.05 4.77 -11.53
N ALA A 32 -22.05 5.66 -11.50
CA ALA A 32 -21.75 6.48 -10.32
C ALA A 32 -22.93 7.36 -9.90
N ASN A 33 -23.74 7.82 -10.86
CA ASN A 33 -24.95 8.61 -10.57
C ASN A 33 -26.03 7.84 -9.79
N PHE A 34 -25.99 6.51 -9.78
CA PHE A 34 -26.93 5.67 -9.02
C PHE A 34 -26.45 5.34 -7.60
N ILE A 35 -25.19 5.60 -7.28
CA ILE A 35 -24.60 5.27 -5.98
C ILE A 35 -24.92 6.41 -4.99
N PRO A 36 -25.68 6.14 -3.91
CA PRO A 36 -25.96 7.16 -2.90
C PRO A 36 -24.69 7.59 -2.18
N GLU A 37 -24.59 8.85 -1.78
CA GLU A 37 -23.44 9.35 -1.01
C GLU A 37 -23.32 8.66 0.36
N SER A 38 -22.10 8.60 0.90
CA SER A 38 -21.80 8.00 2.21
C SER A 38 -22.55 8.72 3.36
N PRO A 39 -23.21 7.99 4.29
CA PRO A 39 -23.89 8.56 5.45
C PRO A 39 -23.00 9.47 6.30
N LYS A 40 -21.73 9.10 6.52
CA LYS A 40 -20.77 9.90 7.29
C LYS A 40 -20.45 11.23 6.59
N PHE A 41 -20.36 11.22 5.27
CA PHE A 41 -20.15 12.44 4.47
C PHE A 41 -21.38 13.35 4.49
N MET A 42 -22.58 12.77 4.46
CA MET A 42 -23.82 13.55 4.60
C MET A 42 -23.93 14.23 5.97
N LEU A 43 -23.54 13.55 7.05
CA LEU A 43 -23.48 14.13 8.39
C LEU A 43 -22.46 15.28 8.46
N LEU A 44 -21.27 15.09 7.89
CA LEU A 44 -20.24 16.13 7.79
C LEU A 44 -20.72 17.39 7.07
N LYS A 45 -21.49 17.23 5.99
CA LYS A 45 -22.07 18.36 5.24
C LYS A 45 -23.28 19.01 5.91
N GLY A 46 -23.67 18.55 7.11
CA GLY A 46 -24.86 19.05 7.81
C GLY A 46 -26.17 18.72 7.09
N LYS A 47 -26.20 17.67 6.25
CA LYS A 47 -27.45 17.25 5.59
C LYS A 47 -28.43 16.68 6.61
N ASN A 48 -29.72 16.73 6.27
CA ASN A 48 -30.82 16.36 7.16
C ASN A 48 -30.64 14.93 7.72
N LYS A 49 -30.65 14.79 9.06
CA LYS A 49 -30.52 13.49 9.77
C LYS A 49 -31.53 12.45 9.28
N LYS A 50 -32.71 12.86 8.80
CA LYS A 50 -33.70 11.95 8.22
C LYS A 50 -33.21 11.26 6.94
N ALA A 51 -32.50 11.98 6.07
CA ALA A 51 -31.92 11.42 4.85
C ALA A 51 -30.77 10.44 5.18
N VAL A 52 -29.97 10.77 6.20
CA VAL A 52 -28.90 9.89 6.70
C VAL A 52 -29.48 8.57 7.23
N LYS A 53 -30.54 8.64 8.07
CA LYS A 53 -31.22 7.44 8.60
C LYS A 53 -31.79 6.56 7.49
N GLN A 54 -32.34 7.14 6.42
CA GLN A 54 -32.84 6.36 5.28
C GLN A 54 -31.73 5.57 4.57
N ILE A 55 -30.55 6.18 4.39
CA ILE A 55 -29.41 5.51 3.78
C ILE A 55 -28.85 4.43 4.72
N ILE A 56 -28.73 4.71 6.02
CA ILE A 56 -28.33 3.71 7.02
C ILE A 56 -29.28 2.50 6.96
N LYS A 57 -30.61 2.74 6.95
CA LYS A 57 -31.62 1.69 6.85
C LYS A 57 -31.55 0.89 5.54
N LYS A 58 -31.15 1.54 4.44
CA LYS A 58 -30.97 0.88 3.13
C LYS A 58 -29.78 -0.09 3.14
N PHE A 59 -28.67 0.27 3.79
CA PHE A 59 -27.43 -0.53 3.78
C PHE A 59 -27.28 -1.50 4.96
N HIS A 60 -27.75 -1.15 6.16
CA HIS A 60 -27.67 -2.01 7.35
C HIS A 60 -28.89 -2.94 7.50
N GLY A 61 -29.93 -2.74 6.69
CA GLY A 61 -31.17 -3.51 6.75
C GLY A 61 -32.24 -2.87 7.65
N LYS A 62 -33.47 -3.34 7.51
CA LYS A 62 -34.67 -2.73 8.13
C LYS A 62 -34.75 -2.94 9.66
N SER A 63 -34.01 -3.89 10.21
CA SER A 63 -34.05 -4.30 11.62
C SER A 63 -32.98 -3.66 12.50
N VAL A 64 -32.12 -2.82 11.93
CA VAL A 64 -31.06 -2.15 12.69
C VAL A 64 -31.61 -0.88 13.32
N ASP A 65 -31.25 -0.66 14.59
CA ASP A 65 -31.52 0.58 15.29
C ASP A 65 -30.70 1.71 14.65
N THR A 66 -31.36 2.43 13.73
CA THR A 66 -30.76 3.57 13.02
C THR A 66 -30.32 4.68 13.97
N ASP A 67 -30.87 4.75 15.17
CA ASP A 67 -30.61 5.82 16.12
C ASP A 67 -29.33 5.52 16.90
N ALA A 68 -29.13 4.27 17.33
CA ALA A 68 -27.86 3.82 17.90
C ALA A 68 -26.66 4.00 16.94
N VAL A 69 -26.82 3.67 15.66
CA VAL A 69 -25.75 3.84 14.65
C VAL A 69 -25.49 5.32 14.37
N LEU A 70 -26.54 6.14 14.37
CA LEU A 70 -26.40 7.59 14.19
C LEU A 70 -25.68 8.21 15.39
N ASP A 71 -26.01 7.79 16.61
CA ASP A 71 -25.36 8.24 17.84
C ASP A 71 -23.90 7.82 17.90
N GLU A 72 -23.56 6.61 17.42
CA GLU A 72 -22.15 6.18 17.28
C GLU A 72 -21.39 7.10 16.31
N TYR A 73 -21.98 7.43 15.15
CA TYR A 73 -21.36 8.35 14.20
C TYR A 73 -21.23 9.77 14.78
N GLU A 74 -22.25 10.26 15.49
CA GLU A 74 -22.17 11.56 16.17
C GLU A 74 -21.15 11.57 17.31
N HIS A 75 -21.00 10.47 18.04
CA HIS A 75 -19.99 10.33 19.08
C HIS A 75 -18.58 10.26 18.48
N GLU A 76 -18.39 9.54 17.37
CA GLU A 76 -17.16 9.58 16.59
C GLU A 76 -16.87 11.04 16.17
N PHE A 77 -17.85 11.77 15.64
CA PHE A 77 -17.67 13.18 15.30
C PHE A 77 -17.34 14.05 16.52
N ARG A 78 -18.07 13.94 17.63
CA ARG A 78 -17.87 14.79 18.83
C ARG A 78 -16.56 14.50 19.55
N SER A 79 -16.17 13.24 19.67
CA SER A 79 -14.87 12.86 20.25
C SER A 79 -13.69 13.42 19.44
N ILE A 80 -13.90 13.67 18.14
CA ILE A 80 -12.95 14.31 17.25
C ILE A 80 -13.09 15.85 17.32
N SER A 81 -14.31 16.40 17.34
CA SER A 81 -14.62 17.85 17.35
C SER A 81 -14.37 18.56 18.69
N GLY A 82 -14.13 17.84 19.79
CA GLY A 82 -13.70 18.43 21.08
C GLY A 82 -12.34 19.13 21.00
N ASN A 83 -11.51 18.77 20.00
CA ASN A 83 -10.43 19.59 19.50
C ASN A 83 -10.91 20.26 18.21
N HIS A 84 -10.53 21.51 17.93
CA HIS A 84 -10.88 22.28 16.73
C HIS A 84 -10.51 21.57 15.38
N PHE A 85 -11.24 20.53 15.00
CA PHE A 85 -11.07 19.82 13.73
C PHE A 85 -12.01 20.46 12.70
N ASN A 86 -11.58 21.59 12.14
CA ASN A 86 -12.23 22.15 10.96
C ASN A 86 -12.15 21.14 9.80
N THR A 87 -13.19 21.15 8.96
CA THR A 87 -13.39 20.28 7.78
C THR A 87 -12.27 20.33 6.72
N HIS A 88 -11.25 21.15 6.95
CA HIS A 88 -10.00 21.22 6.21
C HIS A 88 -8.84 21.21 7.21
N GLU A 89 -8.51 20.04 7.74
CA GLU A 89 -7.29 19.87 8.53
C GLU A 89 -6.08 20.18 7.64
N SER A 90 -5.43 21.30 7.95
CA SER A 90 -4.13 21.68 7.40
C SER A 90 -3.11 20.59 7.72
N TYR A 91 -2.20 20.26 6.81
CA TYR A 91 -1.11 19.28 7.00
C TYR A 91 -0.37 19.39 8.35
N LYS A 92 -0.41 20.58 8.98
CA LYS A 92 0.18 20.89 10.28
C LYS A 92 -0.47 20.15 11.47
N SER A 93 -1.78 19.89 11.45
CA SER A 93 -2.49 19.24 12.57
C SER A 93 -2.18 17.74 12.67
N LEU A 94 -2.07 17.06 11.52
CA LEU A 94 -1.57 15.68 11.41
C LEU A 94 -0.18 15.51 12.05
N TRP A 95 0.64 16.55 11.98
CA TRP A 95 2.01 16.52 12.50
C TRP A 95 2.11 16.84 14.00
N ASN A 96 1.12 17.57 14.52
CA ASN A 96 1.07 18.01 15.92
C ASN A 96 0.55 16.91 16.86
N ASP A 97 -0.41 16.09 16.42
CA ASP A 97 -0.89 14.96 17.21
C ASP A 97 0.08 13.77 17.09
N MET A 98 0.54 13.28 18.23
CA MET A 98 1.46 12.16 18.32
C MET A 98 0.86 10.86 17.77
N GLY A 99 -0.44 10.62 17.97
CA GLY A 99 -1.11 9.41 17.47
C GLY A 99 -1.29 9.43 15.95
N LEU A 100 -1.69 10.58 15.39
CA LEU A 100 -1.82 10.76 13.94
C LEU A 100 -0.47 10.68 13.25
N ARG A 101 0.58 11.24 13.85
CA ARG A 101 1.94 11.21 13.29
C ARG A 101 2.51 9.80 13.20
N GLU A 102 2.37 8.97 14.24
CA GLU A 102 2.81 7.56 14.18
C GLU A 102 2.01 6.76 13.16
N SER A 103 0.69 6.98 13.11
CA SER A 103 -0.18 6.37 12.10
C SER A 103 0.25 6.78 10.68
N LEU A 104 0.64 8.05 10.50
CA LEU A 104 1.10 8.59 9.23
C LEU A 104 2.44 7.97 8.81
N TYR A 105 3.39 7.76 9.73
CA TYR A 105 4.62 7.04 9.41
C TYR A 105 4.35 5.60 8.94
N LEU A 106 3.44 4.88 9.58
CA LEU A 106 3.04 3.54 9.14
C LEU A 106 2.43 3.56 7.74
N VAL A 107 1.56 4.54 7.44
CA VAL A 107 0.97 4.70 6.11
C VAL A 107 2.03 5.02 5.05
N ILE A 108 2.95 5.94 5.35
CA ILE A 108 4.02 6.33 4.42
C ILE A 108 4.91 5.14 4.12
N VAL A 109 5.32 4.37 5.13
CA VAL A 109 6.10 3.14 4.92
C VAL A 109 5.32 2.14 4.08
N ALA A 110 4.04 1.94 4.38
CA ALA A 110 3.18 1.05 3.62
C ALA A 110 2.95 1.50 2.17
N SER A 111 2.94 2.81 1.88
CA SER A 111 2.78 3.33 0.53
C SER A 111 4.09 3.32 -0.26
N LEU A 112 5.23 3.47 0.42
CA LEU A 112 6.56 3.39 -0.20
C LEU A 112 7.00 1.95 -0.47
N ALA A 113 6.56 0.99 0.34
CA ALA A 113 6.91 -0.43 0.17
C ALA A 113 6.64 -0.97 -1.26
N PRO A 114 5.45 -0.77 -1.85
CA PRO A 114 5.22 -1.15 -3.23
C PRO A 114 5.96 -0.23 -4.20
N ALA A 115 6.12 1.08 -3.93
CA ALA A 115 6.72 2.06 -4.86
C ALA A 115 8.24 1.93 -5.05
N VAL A 116 8.96 1.62 -3.97
CA VAL A 116 10.43 1.44 -3.94
C VAL A 116 10.75 -0.06 -3.87
N GLY A 117 9.96 -0.87 -4.55
CA GLY A 117 10.10 -2.32 -4.56
C GLY A 117 10.35 -2.90 -5.94
N PRO A 118 10.72 -4.19 -6.01
CA PRO A 118 10.93 -4.88 -7.28
C PRO A 118 9.61 -5.01 -8.07
N ALA A 119 8.47 -4.88 -7.39
CA ALA A 119 7.15 -4.86 -8.00
C ALA A 119 6.98 -3.70 -9.01
N GLN A 120 7.48 -2.48 -8.72
CA GLN A 120 7.41 -1.38 -9.71
C GLN A 120 8.27 -1.63 -10.93
N ILE A 121 9.50 -2.12 -10.72
CA ILE A 121 10.40 -2.45 -11.83
C ILE A 121 9.73 -3.52 -12.71
N ASN A 122 9.18 -4.56 -12.10
CA ASN A 122 8.48 -5.60 -12.84
C ASN A 122 7.25 -5.04 -13.57
N HIS A 123 6.50 -4.11 -12.98
CA HIS A 123 5.34 -3.51 -13.63
C HIS A 123 5.69 -2.85 -14.97
N LEU A 124 6.81 -2.13 -15.05
CA LEU A 124 7.21 -1.42 -16.27
C LEU A 124 8.18 -2.21 -17.17
N TYR A 125 9.08 -3.00 -16.59
CA TYR A 125 10.21 -3.64 -17.27
C TYR A 125 10.18 -5.18 -17.27
N SER A 126 9.05 -5.84 -16.92
CA SER A 126 8.99 -7.31 -16.87
C SER A 126 9.43 -7.99 -18.18
N ILE A 127 8.93 -7.54 -19.33
CA ILE A 127 9.26 -8.15 -20.62
C ILE A 127 10.76 -7.98 -20.98
N PRO A 128 11.33 -6.76 -20.96
CA PRO A 128 12.77 -6.58 -21.15
C PRO A 128 13.63 -7.43 -20.20
N LEU A 129 13.24 -7.53 -18.92
CA LEU A 129 13.97 -8.34 -17.93
C LEU A 129 13.97 -9.83 -18.28
N LYS A 130 12.80 -10.37 -18.63
CA LYS A 130 12.68 -11.78 -19.02
C LYS A 130 13.47 -12.09 -20.29
N ILE A 131 13.47 -11.19 -21.26
CA ILE A 131 14.28 -11.34 -22.47
C ILE A 131 15.77 -11.42 -22.11
N ARG A 132 16.25 -10.55 -21.21
CA ARG A 132 17.63 -10.61 -20.71
C ARG A 132 17.98 -11.91 -19.99
N PHE A 133 17.02 -12.50 -19.28
CA PHE A 133 17.22 -13.77 -18.58
C PHE A 133 17.16 -15.00 -19.49
N GLY A 134 16.84 -14.83 -20.78
CA GLY A 134 16.87 -15.90 -21.78
C GLY A 134 15.51 -16.28 -22.36
N PHE A 135 14.43 -15.54 -22.06
CA PHE A 135 13.13 -15.78 -22.67
C PHE A 135 13.05 -15.19 -24.08
N THR A 136 12.33 -15.85 -24.97
CA THR A 136 11.85 -15.20 -26.20
C THR A 136 10.72 -14.20 -25.86
N ASN A 137 10.51 -13.20 -26.72
CA ASN A 137 9.47 -12.18 -26.51
C ASN A 137 8.07 -12.80 -26.32
N SER A 138 7.72 -13.78 -27.16
CA SER A 138 6.46 -14.51 -27.06
C SER A 138 6.32 -15.30 -25.75
N GLN A 139 7.37 -15.98 -25.31
CA GLN A 139 7.38 -16.71 -24.04
C GLN A 139 7.24 -15.77 -22.84
N ALA A 140 7.93 -14.63 -22.84
CA ALA A 140 7.83 -13.65 -21.76
C ALA A 140 6.40 -13.10 -21.61
N LEU A 141 5.76 -12.74 -22.73
CA LEU A 141 4.38 -12.24 -22.77
C LEU A 141 3.36 -13.28 -22.32
N LEU A 142 3.50 -14.53 -22.78
CA LEU A 142 2.65 -15.64 -22.35
C LEU A 142 2.81 -15.91 -20.85
N PHE A 143 4.05 -15.95 -20.36
CA PHE A 143 4.33 -16.20 -18.97
C PHE A 143 3.75 -15.10 -18.06
N ASP A 144 3.92 -13.81 -18.40
CA ASP A 144 3.27 -12.71 -17.67
C ASP A 144 1.75 -12.78 -17.68
N THR A 145 1.18 -13.19 -18.81
CA THR A 145 -0.27 -13.32 -18.94
C THR A 145 -0.79 -14.45 -18.05
N VAL A 146 -0.12 -15.61 -18.02
CA VAL A 146 -0.48 -16.74 -17.16
C VAL A 146 -0.30 -16.38 -15.69
N ALA A 147 0.82 -15.73 -15.33
CA ALA A 147 1.05 -15.27 -13.97
C ALA A 147 -0.06 -14.30 -13.52
N SER A 148 -0.42 -13.32 -14.36
CA SER A 148 -1.49 -12.37 -14.05
C SER A 148 -2.86 -13.05 -13.89
N LEU A 149 -3.15 -14.08 -14.71
CA LEU A 149 -4.39 -14.85 -14.62
C LEU A 149 -4.45 -15.69 -13.35
N PHE A 150 -3.30 -16.16 -12.86
CA PHE A 150 -3.24 -16.93 -11.62
C PHE A 150 -3.33 -16.04 -10.38
N TYR A 151 -2.56 -14.94 -10.32
CA TYR A 151 -2.51 -14.08 -9.14
C TYR A 151 -3.66 -13.06 -9.06
N GLY A 152 -4.21 -12.64 -10.20
CA GLY A 152 -5.32 -11.69 -10.26
C GLY A 152 -6.53 -12.13 -9.43
N PRO A 153 -7.07 -13.35 -9.63
CA PRO A 153 -8.20 -13.86 -8.85
C PRO A 153 -7.92 -13.99 -7.35
N LEU A 154 -6.67 -14.23 -6.94
CA LEU A 154 -6.32 -14.35 -5.52
C LEU A 154 -6.56 -13.06 -4.74
N LEU A 155 -6.54 -11.89 -5.40
CA LEU A 155 -6.91 -10.62 -4.77
C LEU A 155 -8.37 -10.60 -4.27
N PHE A 156 -9.29 -11.36 -4.88
CA PHE A 156 -10.67 -11.47 -4.38
C PHE A 156 -10.76 -12.26 -3.06
N LEU A 157 -9.79 -13.13 -2.78
CA LEU A 157 -9.69 -13.87 -1.52
C LEU A 157 -9.03 -13.06 -0.41
N LEU A 158 -8.43 -11.91 -0.74
CA LEU A 158 -7.69 -11.07 0.20
C LEU A 158 -8.53 -10.61 1.42
N PRO A 159 -9.80 -10.19 1.29
CA PRO A 159 -10.62 -9.83 2.46
C PRO A 159 -10.80 -11.00 3.43
N TYR A 160 -11.09 -12.19 2.90
CA TYR A 160 -11.18 -13.41 3.70
C TYR A 160 -9.85 -13.74 4.39
N LEU A 161 -8.74 -13.55 3.68
CA LEU A 161 -7.40 -13.81 4.22
C LEU A 161 -7.06 -12.86 5.37
N TYR A 162 -7.37 -11.56 5.23
CA TYR A 162 -7.21 -10.59 6.31
C TYR A 162 -8.10 -10.89 7.51
N GLU A 163 -9.32 -11.38 7.28
CA GLU A 163 -10.21 -11.80 8.35
C GLU A 163 -9.78 -13.09 9.04
N LYS A 164 -9.03 -13.99 8.38
CA LYS A 164 -8.61 -15.28 8.95
C LYS A 164 -7.24 -15.21 9.59
N ILE A 165 -6.23 -14.70 8.87
CA ILE A 165 -4.82 -14.65 9.29
C ILE A 165 -4.54 -13.37 10.08
N GLY A 166 -5.15 -12.24 9.70
CA GLY A 166 -4.84 -10.91 10.24
C GLY A 166 -4.12 -10.03 9.22
N ARG A 167 -4.12 -8.73 9.44
CA ARG A 167 -3.59 -7.75 8.47
C ARG A 167 -2.08 -7.62 8.58
N ARG A 168 -1.53 -7.62 9.79
CA ARG A 168 -0.08 -7.56 10.04
C ARG A 168 0.67 -8.76 9.42
N PRO A 169 0.30 -10.03 9.66
CA PRO A 169 1.02 -11.17 9.08
C PRO A 169 0.94 -11.18 7.55
N CYS A 170 -0.20 -10.84 6.95
CA CYS A 170 -0.30 -10.74 5.49
C CYS A 170 0.66 -9.68 4.92
N PHE A 171 0.78 -8.52 5.57
CA PHE A 171 1.71 -7.48 5.12
C PHE A 171 3.19 -7.89 5.28
N LEU A 172 3.52 -8.59 6.37
CA LEU A 172 4.87 -9.11 6.58
C LEU A 172 5.22 -10.18 5.55
N MET A 173 4.29 -11.09 5.23
CA MET A 173 4.48 -12.05 4.14
C MET A 173 4.65 -11.34 2.79
N ALA A 174 3.85 -10.31 2.52
CA ALA A 174 3.94 -9.56 1.27
C ALA A 174 5.31 -8.88 1.10
N THR A 175 5.81 -8.22 2.16
CA THR A 175 7.11 -7.53 2.17
C THR A 175 8.28 -8.52 2.16
N PHE A 176 8.15 -9.69 2.79
CA PHE A 176 9.13 -10.78 2.70
C PHE A 176 9.22 -11.35 1.27
N CYS A 177 8.08 -11.59 0.63
CA CYS A 177 8.02 -11.98 -0.79
C CYS A 177 8.63 -10.89 -1.70
N GLY A 178 8.43 -9.61 -1.36
CA GLY A 178 9.10 -8.49 -2.04
C GLY A 178 10.62 -8.51 -1.86
N ALA A 179 11.12 -8.68 -0.64
CA ALA A 179 12.56 -8.72 -0.36
C ALA A 179 13.24 -9.91 -1.06
N SER A 180 12.63 -11.09 -1.02
CA SER A 180 13.12 -12.29 -1.73
C SER A 180 13.13 -12.08 -3.24
N ALA A 181 12.11 -11.43 -3.82
CA ALA A 181 12.11 -11.07 -5.24
C ALA A 181 13.27 -10.12 -5.60
N SER A 182 13.56 -9.11 -4.78
CA SER A 182 14.71 -8.20 -4.99
C SER A 182 16.05 -8.96 -4.98
N MET A 183 16.21 -9.91 -4.05
CA MET A 183 17.41 -10.74 -3.97
C MET A 183 17.53 -11.65 -5.19
N LEU A 184 16.44 -12.29 -5.63
CA LEU A 184 16.45 -13.14 -6.82
C LEU A 184 16.79 -12.34 -8.09
N LEU A 185 16.28 -11.12 -8.23
CA LEU A 185 16.64 -10.23 -9.35
C LEU A 185 18.12 -9.86 -9.33
N PHE A 186 18.68 -9.55 -8.15
CA PHE A 186 20.10 -9.29 -7.99
C PHE A 186 20.96 -10.49 -8.41
N ILE A 187 20.60 -11.69 -7.95
CA ILE A 187 21.30 -12.94 -8.29
C ILE A 187 21.20 -13.22 -9.80
N ALA A 188 19.99 -13.13 -10.37
CA ALA A 188 19.78 -13.35 -11.80
C ALA A 188 20.62 -12.41 -12.66
N GLN A 189 20.62 -11.11 -12.33
CA GLN A 189 21.38 -10.12 -13.08
C GLN A 189 22.89 -10.34 -12.95
N THR A 190 23.36 -10.75 -11.77
CA THR A 190 24.78 -11.07 -11.55
C THR A 190 25.21 -12.24 -12.42
N ILE A 191 24.42 -13.32 -12.47
CA ILE A 191 24.71 -14.49 -13.31
C ILE A 191 24.73 -14.09 -14.79
N VAL A 192 23.75 -13.33 -15.26
CA VAL A 192 23.72 -12.84 -16.66
C VAL A 192 24.96 -12.01 -16.98
N SER A 193 25.40 -11.15 -16.06
CA SER A 193 26.57 -10.29 -16.29
C SER A 193 27.91 -11.04 -16.36
N LEU A 194 28.02 -12.18 -15.66
CA LEU A 194 29.26 -12.97 -15.58
C LEU A 194 29.33 -14.09 -16.61
N TYR A 195 28.23 -14.80 -16.83
CA TYR A 195 28.19 -16.05 -17.60
C TYR A 195 27.23 -16.00 -18.80
N GLY A 196 26.49 -14.90 -18.97
CA GLY A 196 25.41 -14.80 -19.95
C GLY A 196 24.10 -15.47 -19.49
N SER A 197 23.09 -15.42 -20.35
CA SER A 197 21.81 -16.07 -20.08
C SER A 197 21.94 -17.59 -20.12
N SER A 198 21.35 -18.26 -19.14
CA SER A 198 21.41 -19.71 -18.98
C SER A 198 20.08 -20.26 -18.49
N MET A 199 19.92 -21.59 -18.48
CA MET A 199 18.71 -22.20 -17.89
C MET A 199 18.52 -21.83 -16.41
N LEU A 200 19.61 -21.57 -15.68
CA LEU A 200 19.53 -21.09 -14.29
C LEU A 200 18.89 -19.71 -14.19
N THR A 201 19.23 -18.77 -15.09
CA THR A 201 18.63 -17.42 -15.07
C THR A 201 17.15 -17.45 -15.43
N VAL A 202 16.74 -18.37 -16.31
CA VAL A 202 15.33 -18.64 -16.62
C VAL A 202 14.58 -19.15 -15.39
N ILE A 203 15.14 -20.12 -14.66
CA ILE A 203 14.53 -20.66 -13.44
C ILE A 203 14.40 -19.57 -12.37
N ILE A 204 15.46 -18.78 -12.14
CA ILE A 204 15.42 -17.66 -11.18
C ILE A 204 14.40 -16.61 -11.61
N SER A 205 14.25 -16.38 -12.92
CA SER A 205 13.22 -15.49 -13.47
C SER A 205 11.80 -15.92 -13.12
N ILE A 206 11.54 -17.23 -13.18
CA ILE A 206 10.25 -17.81 -12.80
C ILE A 206 10.03 -17.64 -11.29
N LEU A 207 11.06 -17.96 -10.49
CA LEU A 207 10.98 -17.84 -9.03
C LEU A 207 10.72 -16.40 -8.57
N TYR A 208 11.41 -15.38 -9.11
CA TYR A 208 11.13 -14.00 -8.71
C TYR A 208 9.71 -13.58 -9.11
N THR A 209 9.22 -14.01 -10.27
CA THR A 209 7.86 -13.69 -10.73
C THR A 209 6.83 -14.28 -9.79
N ILE A 210 7.07 -15.50 -9.30
CA ILE A 210 6.24 -16.15 -8.27
C ILE A 210 6.25 -15.35 -6.97
N CYS A 211 7.43 -14.94 -6.49
CA CYS A 211 7.56 -14.10 -5.29
C CYS A 211 6.78 -12.78 -5.42
N ILE A 212 6.90 -12.08 -6.56
CA ILE A 212 6.15 -10.86 -6.84
C ILE A 212 4.64 -11.15 -6.88
N GLY A 213 4.22 -12.22 -7.56
CA GLY A 213 2.83 -12.62 -7.65
C GLY A 213 2.19 -12.89 -6.28
N PHE A 214 2.90 -13.59 -5.38
CA PHE A 214 2.45 -13.76 -3.99
C PHE A 214 2.42 -12.45 -3.22
N SER A 215 3.40 -11.55 -3.41
CA SER A 215 3.39 -10.22 -2.80
C SER A 215 2.13 -9.42 -3.19
N TYR A 216 1.72 -9.49 -4.46
CA TYR A 216 0.45 -8.93 -4.94
C TYR A 216 -0.76 -9.65 -4.35
N ALA A 217 -0.75 -10.97 -4.27
CA ALA A 217 -1.85 -11.76 -3.71
C ALA A 217 -2.10 -11.44 -2.22
N PHE A 218 -1.06 -11.11 -1.46
CA PHE A 218 -1.16 -10.61 -0.08
C PHE A 218 -1.52 -9.12 0.02
N GLY A 219 -1.74 -8.44 -1.12
CA GLY A 219 -2.31 -7.10 -1.14
C GLY A 219 -1.33 -5.96 -0.89
N ILE A 220 -0.03 -6.13 -1.17
CA ILE A 220 0.97 -5.07 -0.94
C ILE A 220 0.60 -3.68 -1.50
N PRO A 221 -0.02 -3.53 -2.70
CA PRO A 221 -0.33 -2.21 -3.25
C PRO A 221 -1.53 -1.54 -2.56
N ILE A 222 -2.43 -2.33 -1.98
CA ILE A 222 -3.71 -1.86 -1.43
C ILE A 222 -3.59 -1.64 0.09
N PHE A 223 -2.56 -2.23 0.72
CA PHE A 223 -2.42 -2.25 2.17
C PHE A 223 -2.41 -0.86 2.82
N TYR A 224 -1.75 0.14 2.22
CA TYR A 224 -1.71 1.49 2.78
C TYR A 224 -3.12 2.13 2.85
N ILE A 225 -4.01 1.84 1.90
CA ILE A 225 -5.39 2.33 1.89
C ILE A 225 -6.19 1.69 3.03
N ILE A 226 -5.99 0.40 3.26
CA ILE A 226 -6.64 -0.34 4.36
C ILE A 226 -6.16 0.21 5.70
N LEU A 227 -4.86 0.45 5.83
CA LEU A 227 -4.27 1.00 7.03
C LEU A 227 -4.79 2.40 7.34
N ILE A 228 -4.98 3.26 6.32
CA ILE A 228 -5.64 4.56 6.50
C ILE A 228 -7.06 4.37 7.04
N ASN A 229 -7.80 3.40 6.50
CA ASN A 229 -9.16 3.13 6.95
C ASN A 229 -9.26 2.63 8.39
N ASP A 230 -8.25 1.89 8.85
CA ASP A 230 -8.18 1.28 10.18
C ASP A 230 -7.60 2.19 11.27
N LEU A 231 -6.73 3.15 10.90
CA LEU A 231 -5.96 3.97 11.84
C LEU A 231 -6.40 5.43 11.91
N PHE A 232 -7.01 5.97 10.86
CA PHE A 232 -7.34 7.39 10.80
C PHE A 232 -8.82 7.66 11.09
N PRO A 233 -9.14 8.73 11.83
CA PRO A 233 -10.50 9.24 11.94
C PRO A 233 -10.99 9.81 10.59
N ALA A 234 -12.31 9.85 10.39
CA ALA A 234 -12.92 10.29 9.12
C ALA A 234 -12.45 11.69 8.65
N SER A 235 -12.15 12.61 9.56
CA SER A 235 -11.64 13.95 9.26
C SER A 235 -10.24 13.96 8.66
N ALA A 236 -9.36 13.08 9.12
CA ALA A 236 -7.94 13.04 8.74
C ALA A 236 -7.65 12.08 7.57
N LYS A 237 -8.59 11.17 7.26
CA LYS A 237 -8.44 10.16 6.19
C LYS A 237 -8.10 10.79 4.84
N VAL A 238 -8.81 11.83 4.43
CA VAL A 238 -8.62 12.45 3.10
C VAL A 238 -7.20 12.99 2.94
N THR A 239 -6.72 13.76 3.91
CA THR A 239 -5.37 14.35 3.89
C THR A 239 -4.29 13.26 3.94
N ALA A 240 -4.46 12.23 4.78
CA ALA A 240 -3.53 11.09 4.85
C ALA A 240 -3.49 10.29 3.54
N THR A 241 -4.64 10.03 2.92
CA THR A 241 -4.74 9.36 1.62
C THR A 241 -4.04 10.16 0.52
N GLN A 242 -4.27 11.47 0.45
CA GLN A 242 -3.60 12.32 -0.54
C GLN A 242 -2.09 12.32 -0.37
N ALA A 243 -1.58 12.45 0.86
CA ALA A 243 -0.16 12.40 1.15
C ALA A 243 0.46 11.05 0.76
N ALA A 244 -0.21 9.94 1.10
CA ALA A 244 0.25 8.59 0.78
C ALA A 244 0.31 8.33 -0.73
N ILE A 245 -0.72 8.76 -1.47
CA ILE A 245 -0.80 8.64 -2.92
C ILE A 245 0.26 9.50 -3.60
N LEU A 246 0.44 10.75 -3.15
CA LEU A 246 1.45 11.64 -3.71
C LEU A 246 2.85 11.06 -3.55
N LEU A 247 3.20 10.61 -2.34
CA LEU A 247 4.50 9.97 -2.07
C LEU A 247 4.70 8.71 -2.89
N ASN A 248 3.67 7.85 -2.97
CA ASN A 248 3.73 6.64 -3.78
C ASN A 248 3.99 6.94 -5.27
N ASN A 249 3.29 7.94 -5.84
CA ASN A 249 3.47 8.33 -7.24
C ASN A 249 4.83 8.96 -7.50
N ILE A 250 5.27 9.90 -6.64
CA ILE A 250 6.59 10.53 -6.78
C ILE A 250 7.69 9.47 -6.71
N SER A 251 7.63 8.56 -5.74
CA SER A 251 8.60 7.47 -5.62
C SER A 251 8.56 6.52 -6.81
N SER A 252 7.39 6.18 -7.32
CA SER A 252 7.25 5.31 -8.50
C SER A 252 7.81 5.98 -9.76
N ILE A 253 7.56 7.28 -9.94
CA ILE A 253 8.15 8.09 -11.02
C ILE A 253 9.68 8.08 -10.91
N CYS A 254 10.23 8.34 -9.72
CA CYS A 254 11.67 8.31 -9.49
C CYS A 254 12.28 6.94 -9.80
N VAL A 255 11.62 5.84 -9.42
CA VAL A 255 12.08 4.49 -9.73
C VAL A 255 12.00 4.20 -11.22
N ASN A 256 10.92 4.58 -11.89
CA ASN A 256 10.72 4.31 -13.32
C ASN A 256 11.77 4.99 -14.20
N PHE A 257 12.05 6.27 -13.95
CA PHE A 257 13.07 7.02 -14.70
C PHE A 257 14.50 6.69 -14.22
N GLY A 258 14.67 6.53 -12.90
CA GLY A 258 15.95 6.21 -12.29
C GLY A 258 16.48 4.84 -12.73
N TYR A 259 15.61 3.82 -12.78
CA TYR A 259 16.00 2.47 -13.16
C TYR A 259 16.59 2.41 -14.58
N ALA A 260 15.91 2.97 -15.58
CA ALA A 260 16.40 2.97 -16.96
C ALA A 260 17.77 3.66 -17.11
N SER A 261 18.03 4.69 -16.30
CA SER A 261 19.27 5.46 -16.33
C SER A 261 20.41 4.74 -15.60
N LEU A 262 20.10 4.04 -14.50
CA LEU A 262 21.06 3.39 -13.62
C LEU A 262 21.40 1.95 -14.05
N GLU A 263 20.52 1.27 -14.78
CA GLU A 263 20.71 -0.12 -15.20
C GLU A 263 21.99 -0.34 -16.00
N LYS A 264 22.30 0.55 -16.96
CA LYS A 264 23.49 0.45 -17.80
C LYS A 264 24.80 0.61 -17.03
N PRO A 265 25.02 1.67 -16.23
CA PRO A 265 26.29 1.87 -15.53
C PRO A 265 26.50 0.95 -14.33
N LEU A 266 25.44 0.59 -13.59
CA LEU A 266 25.57 -0.15 -12.32
C LEU A 266 25.30 -1.66 -12.47
N GLY A 267 24.70 -2.09 -13.59
CA GLY A 267 24.44 -3.51 -13.87
C GLY A 267 23.68 -4.20 -12.72
N PRO A 268 24.23 -5.28 -12.11
CA PRO A 268 23.59 -5.97 -11.00
C PRO A 268 23.36 -5.10 -9.75
N PHE A 269 24.25 -4.13 -9.49
CA PHE A 269 24.21 -3.34 -8.26
C PHE A 269 22.99 -2.41 -8.16
N VAL A 270 22.25 -2.20 -9.26
CA VAL A 270 20.98 -1.45 -9.26
C VAL A 270 19.95 -2.06 -8.32
N TYR A 271 20.01 -3.36 -8.05
CA TYR A 271 19.05 -4.02 -7.16
C TYR A 271 19.36 -3.86 -5.66
N LEU A 272 20.57 -3.43 -5.27
CA LEU A 272 20.95 -3.28 -3.86
C LEU A 272 20.07 -2.27 -3.09
N PRO A 273 19.78 -1.06 -3.60
CA PRO A 273 18.88 -0.12 -2.94
C PRO A 273 17.46 -0.70 -2.72
N PHE A 274 16.99 -1.55 -3.64
CA PHE A 274 15.69 -2.22 -3.50
C PHE A 274 15.73 -3.32 -2.43
N ILE A 275 16.83 -4.05 -2.29
CA ILE A 275 17.00 -5.02 -1.20
C ILE A 275 17.00 -4.30 0.15
N ILE A 276 17.80 -3.24 0.28
CA ILE A 276 17.94 -2.48 1.52
C ILE A 276 16.60 -1.85 1.94
N SER A 277 15.89 -1.22 1.01
CA SER A 277 14.58 -0.60 1.28
C SER A 277 13.53 -1.64 1.66
N GLN A 278 13.45 -2.78 0.98
CA GLN A 278 12.49 -3.84 1.32
C GLN A 278 12.78 -4.46 2.69
N LEU A 279 14.05 -4.70 3.04
CA LEU A 279 14.44 -5.14 4.38
C LEU A 279 14.06 -4.10 5.44
N PHE A 280 14.33 -2.82 5.17
CA PHE A 280 13.93 -1.73 6.07
C PHE A 280 12.41 -1.73 6.29
N PHE A 281 11.60 -1.84 5.23
CA PHE A 281 10.15 -1.88 5.36
C PHE A 281 9.67 -3.13 6.11
N PHE A 282 10.28 -4.29 5.87
CA PHE A 282 9.97 -5.52 6.61
C PHE A 282 10.25 -5.36 8.10
N PHE A 283 11.46 -4.93 8.49
CA PHE A 283 11.83 -4.78 9.90
C PHE A 283 11.04 -3.68 10.61
N TYR A 284 10.83 -2.54 9.93
CA TYR A 284 10.03 -1.44 10.48
C TYR A 284 8.60 -1.90 10.76
N SER A 285 7.99 -2.61 9.80
CA SER A 285 6.62 -3.09 9.93
C SER A 285 6.52 -4.23 10.95
N TYR A 286 7.53 -5.10 11.02
CA TYR A 286 7.59 -6.14 12.04
C TYR A 286 7.57 -5.55 13.45
N ARG A 287 8.27 -4.42 13.68
CA ARG A 287 8.33 -3.78 15.01
C ARG A 287 7.16 -2.86 15.32
N ASN A 288 6.69 -2.08 14.34
CA ASN A 288 5.80 -0.95 14.59
C ASN A 288 4.35 -1.17 14.19
N LEU A 289 4.06 -2.14 13.30
CA LEU A 289 2.71 -2.36 12.79
C LEU A 289 1.85 -3.11 13.83
N PRO A 290 0.80 -2.50 14.41
CA PRO A 290 -0.13 -3.21 15.26
C PRO A 290 -1.05 -4.12 14.43
N GLU A 291 -1.60 -5.16 15.05
CA GLU A 291 -2.70 -5.90 14.44
C GLU A 291 -4.00 -5.08 14.56
N THR A 292 -4.61 -4.74 13.42
CA THR A 292 -5.83 -3.92 13.37
C THR A 292 -7.12 -4.76 13.24
N ARG A 293 -7.01 -6.09 13.11
CA ARG A 293 -8.16 -6.99 12.97
C ARG A 293 -9.16 -6.88 14.12
N ARG A 294 -10.45 -6.76 13.77
CA ARG A 294 -11.62 -6.76 14.68
C ARG A 294 -11.56 -5.72 15.81
N ARG A 295 -10.83 -4.62 15.61
CA ARG A 295 -10.74 -3.51 16.56
C ARG A 295 -11.39 -2.27 15.97
N ALA A 296 -12.12 -1.53 16.80
CA ALA A 296 -12.66 -0.24 16.41
C ALA A 296 -11.51 0.74 16.10
N VAL A 297 -11.72 1.63 15.12
CA VAL A 297 -10.71 2.60 14.67
C VAL A 297 -10.17 3.44 15.84
N TYR A 298 -11.06 3.88 16.73
CA TYR A 298 -10.69 4.65 17.92
C TYR A 298 -9.77 3.86 18.88
N GLN A 299 -10.01 2.56 19.08
CA GLN A 299 -9.15 1.71 19.92
C GLN A 299 -7.76 1.52 19.31
N ASN A 300 -7.66 1.41 17.98
CA ASN A 300 -6.36 1.33 17.30
C ASN A 300 -5.59 2.64 17.45
N PHE A 301 -6.27 3.77 17.31
CA PHE A 301 -5.69 5.09 17.49
C PHE A 301 -5.14 5.31 18.90
N GLU A 302 -5.92 4.97 19.94
CA GLU A 302 -5.50 5.14 21.33
C GLU A 302 -4.36 4.18 21.73
N ASN A 303 -4.36 2.96 21.19
CA ASN A 303 -3.24 2.02 21.35
C ASN A 303 -1.95 2.57 20.72
N LEU A 304 -2.02 3.17 19.53
CA LEU A 304 -0.86 3.81 18.90
C LEU A 304 -0.39 5.03 19.69
N ARG A 305 -1.32 5.85 20.17
CA ARG A 305 -1.02 7.03 20.98
C ARG A 305 -0.31 6.65 22.29
N SER A 306 -0.82 5.67 23.02
CA SER A 306 -0.22 5.18 24.27
C SER A 306 1.16 4.55 24.04
N GLN A 307 1.35 3.80 22.95
CA GLN A 307 2.67 3.28 22.56
C GLN A 307 3.65 4.39 22.17
N ALA A 308 3.19 5.44 21.50
CA ALA A 308 4.02 6.58 21.13
C ALA A 308 4.49 7.35 22.37
N VAL A 309 3.58 7.57 23.33
CA VAL A 309 3.89 8.24 24.60
C VAL A 309 4.90 7.44 25.41
N SER A 310 4.72 6.11 25.54
CA SER A 310 5.66 5.27 26.30
C SER A 310 7.05 5.21 25.66
N ARG A 311 7.15 5.14 24.32
CA ARG A 311 8.44 5.24 23.60
C ARG A 311 9.11 6.59 23.82
N ARG A 312 8.35 7.69 23.80
CA ARG A 312 8.91 9.03 24.03
C ARG A 312 9.42 9.17 25.46
N GLN A 313 8.68 8.64 26.43
CA GLN A 313 9.08 8.62 27.85
C GLN A 313 10.35 7.78 28.07
N SER A 314 10.48 6.61 27.42
CA SER A 314 11.68 5.79 27.55
C SER A 314 12.92 6.43 26.90
N ILE A 315 12.77 7.12 25.77
CA ILE A 315 13.86 7.89 25.13
C ILE A 315 14.28 9.06 26.02
N LEU A 316 13.33 9.78 26.63
CA LEU A 316 13.62 10.88 27.55
C LEU A 316 14.29 10.38 28.84
N ALA A 317 13.85 9.24 29.39
CA ALA A 317 14.46 8.59 30.53
C ALA A 317 15.87 8.03 30.22
N GLY A 318 16.09 7.58 28.98
CA GLY A 318 17.41 7.18 28.50
C GLY A 318 18.37 8.37 28.40
N ARG A 319 17.90 9.50 27.83
CA ARG A 319 18.69 10.74 27.73
C ARG A 319 19.02 11.33 29.10
N SER A 320 18.10 11.30 30.07
CA SER A 320 18.36 11.80 31.43
C SER A 320 19.39 10.97 32.20
N ARG A 321 19.44 9.64 31.95
CA ARG A 321 20.51 8.76 32.44
C ARG A 321 21.87 9.01 31.77
N THR A 322 21.88 9.34 30.48
CA THR A 322 23.14 9.66 29.78
C THR A 322 23.74 10.99 30.25
N SER A 323 22.89 11.99 30.53
CA SER A 323 23.34 13.26 31.09
C SER A 323 23.84 13.12 32.53
N THR A 324 23.22 12.29 33.38
CA THR A 324 23.74 12.08 34.75
C THR A 324 25.09 11.36 34.78
N LEU A 325 25.34 10.45 33.83
CA LEU A 325 26.65 9.78 33.71
C LEU A 325 27.76 10.73 33.22
N GLN A 326 27.45 11.71 32.36
CA GLN A 326 28.41 12.74 31.93
C GLN A 326 28.79 13.73 33.03
N TYR A 327 27.89 14.01 33.99
CA TYR A 327 28.20 14.85 35.15
C TYR A 327 28.85 14.09 36.32
N GLY A 328 28.76 12.76 36.34
CA GLY A 328 29.37 11.91 37.38
C GLY A 328 30.80 11.45 37.09
N THR A 329 31.36 11.79 35.93
CA THR A 329 32.74 11.43 35.52
C THR A 329 33.73 12.60 35.58
N THR A 330 33.30 13.77 36.08
CA THR A 330 34.11 14.97 36.30
C THR A 330 34.24 15.34 37.78
N MET A 331 34.42 14.36 38.66
CA MET A 331 34.87 14.58 40.04
C MET A 331 36.07 13.70 40.35
#